data_AF-A0A371AZV3-F1
#
_entry.id   AF-A0A371AZV3-F1
#
_cell.length_a   1.000
_cell.length_b   1.000
_cell.length_c   1.000
_cell.angle_alpha   90.00
_cell.angle_beta   90.00
_cell.angle_gamma   90.00
#
_symmetry.space_group_name_H-M   'P 1'
#
loop_
_entity.id
_entity.type
_entity.pdbx_description
1 polymer ?
#
loop_
_entity_poly.entity_id
_entity_poly.type
_entity_poly.pdbx_seq_one_letter_code
_entity_poly.pdbx_strand_id
1 'polypeptide(L)'
;MELELEYKNDLSECSFTLNEKNYINNPYKLIMLEKNQIPGLLPVRILLVDQYTQFRYNVKNKNTLASELKKHKVSYDMLEKLRKGLLNIAQCLSEYLLDIGDLIINIDFIYIEYETKNVFFCYFPGNKVDSTIEIRNLMELIIKEIDHTDEKAMFLGYQMYDLVTKTNFILQDLLMLIPSDKNQDHLKPKSESKVKKEEVEYLNNYKRNIKFIVKFIVTSIIVFVSILFYLVIRGVPNIL
;
A
#
# COMPACT_ATOMS: atom_id res chain seq x y z
N MET A 1 4.20 14.06 -9.39
CA MET A 1 3.02 13.25 -9.09
C MET A 1 2.14 13.93 -8.08
N GLU A 2 1.08 14.56 -8.56
CA GLU A 2 -0.06 14.95 -7.72
C GLU A 2 -1.12 13.86 -7.85
N LEU A 3 -1.46 13.23 -6.73
CA LEU A 3 -2.44 12.16 -6.65
C LEU A 3 -3.81 12.78 -6.37
N GLU A 4 -4.62 12.98 -7.40
CA GLU A 4 -6.01 13.41 -7.25
C GLU A 4 -6.95 12.23 -7.47
N LEU A 5 -7.44 11.65 -6.38
CA LEU A 5 -8.49 10.64 -6.41
C LEU A 5 -9.84 11.30 -6.70
N GLU A 6 -10.13 11.55 -7.97
CA GLU A 6 -11.45 12.04 -8.40
C GLU A 6 -12.36 10.85 -8.72
N TYR A 7 -13.34 10.58 -7.86
CA TYR A 7 -14.31 9.50 -8.05
C TYR A 7 -15.48 9.99 -8.91
N LYS A 8 -15.46 9.70 -10.21
CA LYS A 8 -16.56 10.10 -11.11
C LYS A 8 -17.62 9.00 -11.20
N ASN A 9 -18.68 9.13 -10.43
CA ASN A 9 -19.78 8.15 -10.35
C ASN A 9 -20.87 8.39 -11.41
N ASP A 10 -20.53 8.35 -12.71
CA ASP A 10 -21.52 8.39 -13.80
C ASP A 10 -21.90 6.96 -14.20
N LEU A 11 -22.69 6.24 -13.38
CA LEU A 11 -23.39 4.95 -13.60
C LEU A 11 -22.65 3.80 -14.36
N SER A 12 -21.38 3.94 -14.75
CA SER A 12 -20.68 3.07 -15.71
C SER A 12 -19.15 3.08 -15.63
N GLU A 13 -18.51 4.11 -15.07
CA GLU A 13 -17.04 4.20 -14.96
C GLU A 13 -16.59 4.48 -13.52
N CYS A 14 -16.42 3.45 -12.68
CA CYS A 14 -15.66 3.63 -11.44
C CYS A 14 -14.20 3.81 -11.82
N SER A 15 -13.64 5.00 -11.64
CA SER A 15 -12.23 5.27 -11.96
C SER A 15 -11.53 6.20 -11.01
N PHE A 16 -10.20 6.07 -10.91
CA PHE A 16 -9.34 7.09 -10.32
C PHE A 16 -8.34 7.61 -11.37
N THR A 17 -7.89 8.85 -11.18
CA THR A 17 -7.02 9.56 -12.11
C THR A 17 -5.65 9.83 -11.50
N LEU A 18 -4.58 9.60 -12.27
CA LEU A 18 -3.25 10.10 -11.94
C LEU A 18 -2.88 11.23 -12.90
N ASN A 19 -2.53 12.39 -12.36
CA ASN A 19 -2.15 13.57 -13.14
C ASN A 19 -0.63 13.76 -13.08
N GLU A 20 0.02 13.80 -14.25
CA GLU A 20 1.44 14.17 -14.34
C GLU A 20 1.65 15.24 -15.40
N LYS A 21 2.32 16.32 -15.00
CA LYS A 21 2.57 17.48 -15.87
C LYS A 21 3.72 17.17 -16.83
N ASN A 22 3.54 17.48 -18.11
CA ASN A 22 4.56 17.27 -19.14
C ASN A 22 5.09 15.81 -19.21
N TYR A 23 4.22 14.83 -19.00
CA TYR A 23 4.60 13.42 -19.13
C TYR A 23 4.89 13.07 -20.60
N ILE A 24 6.14 13.19 -21.01
CA ILE A 24 6.66 12.71 -22.29
C ILE A 24 7.78 11.71 -21.99
N ASN A 25 7.49 10.70 -21.18
CA ASN A 25 8.44 9.63 -20.94
C ASN A 25 7.87 8.32 -21.45
N ASN A 26 8.54 7.78 -22.46
CA ASN A 26 8.35 6.43 -22.99
C ASN A 26 6.99 6.18 -23.70
N PRO A 27 6.80 6.71 -24.93
CA PRO A 27 5.58 6.53 -25.72
C PRO A 27 5.24 5.05 -25.98
N TYR A 28 6.24 4.17 -25.99
CA TYR A 28 6.03 2.74 -26.12
C TYR A 28 5.19 2.17 -24.97
N LYS A 29 5.53 2.51 -23.72
CA LYS A 29 4.78 2.03 -22.54
C LYS A 29 3.32 2.49 -22.59
N LEU A 30 3.09 3.74 -23.00
CA LEU A 30 1.74 4.28 -23.18
C LEU A 30 0.95 3.49 -24.23
N ILE A 31 1.55 3.25 -25.40
CA ILE A 31 0.93 2.45 -26.46
C ILE A 31 0.59 1.04 -25.97
N MET A 32 1.50 0.40 -25.22
CA MET A 32 1.26 -0.94 -24.69
C MET A 32 0.08 -0.99 -23.72
N LEU A 33 -0.05 0.02 -22.86
CA LEU A 33 -1.16 0.13 -21.91
C LEU A 33 -2.50 0.43 -22.60
N GLU A 34 -2.51 1.28 -23.64
CA GLU A 34 -3.76 1.66 -24.34
C GLU A 34 -4.24 0.59 -25.33
N LYS A 35 -3.32 -0.14 -25.97
CA LYS A 35 -3.66 -1.08 -27.05
C LYS A 35 -3.89 -2.51 -26.57
N ASN A 36 -3.47 -2.86 -25.36
CA ASN A 36 -3.56 -4.21 -24.84
C ASN A 36 -4.37 -4.28 -23.54
N GLN A 37 -5.07 -5.40 -23.35
CA GLN A 37 -5.59 -5.78 -22.05
C GLN A 37 -4.59 -6.72 -21.40
N ILE A 38 -3.73 -6.17 -20.54
CA ILE A 38 -2.68 -6.95 -19.87
C ILE A 38 -3.29 -7.62 -18.63
N PRO A 39 -3.33 -8.96 -18.56
CA PRO A 39 -3.89 -9.66 -17.41
C PRO A 39 -3.21 -9.26 -16.11
N GLY A 40 -4.02 -9.02 -15.07
CA GLY A 40 -3.52 -8.57 -13.77
C GLY A 40 -3.30 -7.06 -13.65
N LEU A 41 -3.37 -6.29 -14.74
CA LEU A 41 -3.45 -4.82 -14.66
C LEU A 41 -4.89 -4.33 -14.61
N LEU A 42 -5.09 -3.22 -13.90
CA LEU A 42 -6.30 -2.42 -14.08
C LEU A 42 -6.33 -1.85 -15.50
N PRO A 43 -7.46 -1.96 -16.23
CA PRO A 43 -7.62 -1.30 -17.51
C PRO A 43 -7.46 0.22 -17.35
N VAL A 44 -6.63 0.84 -18.18
CA VAL A 44 -6.33 2.27 -18.11
C VAL A 44 -6.70 2.97 -19.41
N ARG A 45 -7.26 4.18 -19.30
CA ARG A 45 -7.38 5.14 -20.41
C ARG A 45 -6.45 6.30 -20.17
N ILE A 46 -5.67 6.67 -21.18
CA ILE A 46 -4.72 7.77 -21.10
C ILE A 46 -5.29 8.95 -21.87
N LEU A 47 -5.36 10.12 -21.24
CA LEU A 47 -5.92 11.33 -21.83
C LEU A 47 -4.91 12.46 -21.73
N LEU A 48 -4.68 13.16 -22.83
CA LEU A 48 -3.91 14.41 -22.84
C LEU A 48 -4.89 15.57 -22.69
N VAL A 49 -4.84 16.26 -21.55
CA VAL A 49 -5.71 17.39 -21.22
C VAL A 49 -4.82 18.57 -20.83
N ASP A 50 -4.81 19.61 -21.67
CA ASP A 50 -3.93 20.78 -21.55
C ASP A 50 -2.45 20.41 -21.40
N GLN A 51 -1.85 20.64 -20.22
CA GLN A 51 -0.44 20.33 -19.89
C GLN A 51 -0.28 19.01 -19.11
N TYR A 52 -1.37 18.26 -18.95
CA TYR A 52 -1.41 17.06 -18.11
C TYR A 52 -1.67 15.81 -18.92
N THR A 53 -1.00 14.73 -18.55
CA THR A 53 -1.39 13.37 -18.92
C THR A 53 -2.18 12.77 -17.77
N GLN A 54 -3.42 12.39 -18.04
CA GLN A 54 -4.33 11.77 -17.09
C GLN A 54 -4.40 10.26 -17.33
N PHE A 55 -4.12 9.46 -16.29
CA PHE A 55 -4.28 8.01 -16.32
C PHE A 55 -5.54 7.62 -15.57
N ARG A 56 -6.60 7.24 -16.29
CA ARG A 56 -7.90 6.86 -15.71
C ARG A 56 -8.04 5.34 -15.66
N TYR A 57 -8.02 4.77 -14.45
CA TYR A 57 -8.12 3.31 -14.26
C TYR A 57 -9.55 2.86 -14.03
N ASN A 58 -10.00 1.80 -14.69
CA ASN A 58 -11.32 1.21 -14.44
C ASN A 58 -11.26 0.23 -13.26
N VAL A 59 -11.98 0.57 -12.18
CA VAL A 59 -12.05 -0.21 -10.94
C VAL A 59 -13.45 -0.77 -10.68
N LYS A 60 -14.28 -0.85 -11.73
CA LYS A 60 -15.64 -1.42 -11.61
C LYS A 60 -15.58 -2.86 -11.08
N ASN A 61 -16.52 -3.16 -10.17
CA ASN A 61 -16.66 -4.45 -9.49
C ASN A 61 -15.42 -4.88 -8.69
N LYS A 62 -14.60 -3.92 -8.25
CA LYS A 62 -13.39 -4.15 -7.47
C LYS A 62 -13.38 -3.27 -6.23
N ASN A 63 -12.75 -3.75 -5.17
CA ASN A 63 -12.41 -2.97 -3.98
C ASN A 63 -10.91 -2.84 -3.84
N THR A 64 -10.45 -1.76 -3.21
CA THR A 64 -9.05 -1.67 -2.81
C THR A 64 -8.70 -2.74 -1.78
N LEU A 65 -7.47 -3.22 -1.80
CA LEU A 65 -6.93 -4.11 -0.79
C LEU A 65 -7.06 -3.48 0.60
N ALA A 66 -6.81 -2.18 0.73
CA ALA A 66 -7.02 -1.42 1.97
C ALA A 66 -8.45 -1.56 2.52
N SER A 67 -9.46 -1.55 1.66
CA SER A 67 -10.86 -1.70 2.07
C SER A 67 -11.19 -3.13 2.50
N GLU A 68 -10.57 -4.13 1.88
CA GLU A 68 -10.73 -5.54 2.29
C GLU A 68 -10.01 -5.83 3.61
N LEU A 69 -8.78 -5.32 3.81
CA LEU A 69 -8.01 -5.47 5.06
C LEU A 69 -8.70 -4.82 6.28
N LYS A 70 -9.50 -3.75 6.07
CA LYS A 70 -10.30 -3.14 7.14
C LYS A 70 -11.48 -4.00 7.59
N LYS A 71 -11.99 -4.86 6.71
CA LYS A 71 -13.21 -5.66 6.94
C LYS A 71 -12.89 -7.08 7.37
N HIS A 72 -11.80 -7.64 6.87
CA HIS A 72 -11.48 -9.04 6.97
C HIS A 72 -10.01 -9.22 7.33
N LYS A 73 -9.74 -10.21 8.19
CA LYS A 73 -8.38 -10.70 8.39
C LYS A 73 -7.90 -11.42 7.14
N VAL A 74 -6.59 -11.39 6.91
CA VAL A 74 -5.96 -11.98 5.73
C VAL A 74 -5.91 -13.50 5.89
N SER A 75 -6.75 -14.20 5.13
CA SER A 75 -6.77 -15.65 5.04
C SER A 75 -5.69 -16.19 4.11
N TYR A 76 -5.48 -17.51 4.16
CA TYR A 76 -4.56 -18.20 3.26
C TYR A 76 -4.92 -18.00 1.78
N ASP A 77 -6.20 -18.07 1.41
CA ASP A 77 -6.65 -17.90 0.02
C ASP A 77 -6.30 -16.50 -0.51
N MET A 78 -6.47 -15.47 0.33
CA MET A 78 -6.15 -14.09 -0.03
C MET A 78 -4.64 -13.89 -0.21
N LEU A 79 -3.82 -14.43 0.70
CA LEU A 79 -2.36 -14.42 0.58
C LEU A 79 -1.89 -15.12 -0.68
N GLU A 80 -2.43 -16.30 -0.96
CA GLU A 80 -2.05 -17.09 -2.12
C GLU A 80 -2.47 -16.40 -3.42
N LYS A 81 -3.63 -15.73 -3.46
CA LYS A 81 -4.05 -14.90 -4.59
C LYS A 81 -3.16 -13.70 -4.81
N LEU A 82 -2.73 -13.02 -3.73
CA LEU A 82 -1.78 -11.93 -3.85
C LEU A 82 -0.41 -12.41 -4.34
N ARG A 83 0.12 -13.49 -3.77
CA ARG A 83 1.41 -14.10 -4.17
C ARG A 83 1.39 -14.49 -5.65
N LYS A 84 0.36 -15.21 -6.09
CA LYS A 84 0.17 -15.57 -7.50
C LYS A 84 -0.04 -14.34 -8.38
N GLY A 85 -0.81 -13.36 -7.92
CA GLY A 85 -1.05 -12.11 -8.61
C GLY A 85 0.26 -11.38 -8.93
N LEU A 86 1.14 -11.22 -7.94
CA LEU A 86 2.47 -10.62 -8.11
C LEU A 86 3.34 -11.39 -9.11
N LEU A 87 3.42 -12.72 -8.99
CA LEU A 87 4.20 -13.56 -9.89
C LEU A 87 3.68 -13.51 -11.33
N ASN A 88 2.36 -13.60 -11.50
CA ASN A 88 1.71 -13.60 -12.80
C ASN A 88 1.85 -12.23 -13.48
N ILE A 89 1.69 -11.12 -12.75
CA ILE A 89 1.85 -9.80 -13.36
C ILE A 89 3.29 -9.55 -13.79
N ALA A 90 4.29 -10.00 -13.02
CA ALA A 90 5.69 -9.89 -13.42
C ALA A 90 5.97 -10.59 -14.76
N GLN A 91 5.42 -11.79 -14.93
CA GLN A 91 5.52 -12.52 -16.18
C GLN A 91 4.79 -11.77 -17.31
N CYS A 92 3.53 -11.36 -17.09
CA CYS A 92 2.75 -10.65 -18.10
C CYS A 92 3.44 -9.36 -18.55
N LEU A 93 3.94 -8.53 -17.63
CA LEU A 93 4.63 -7.28 -17.98
C LEU A 93 5.85 -7.53 -18.87
N SER A 94 6.60 -8.61 -18.61
CA SER A 94 7.78 -8.95 -19.40
C SER A 94 7.44 -9.26 -20.87
N GLU A 95 6.27 -9.87 -21.13
CA GLU A 95 5.78 -10.17 -22.49
C GLU A 95 5.51 -8.89 -23.31
N TYR A 96 5.17 -7.78 -22.63
CA TYR A 96 4.93 -6.48 -23.24
C TYR A 96 6.14 -5.52 -23.13
N LEU A 97 7.30 -5.99 -22.66
CA LEU A 97 8.49 -5.17 -22.36
C LEU A 97 8.19 -4.02 -21.39
N LEU A 98 7.25 -4.25 -20.46
CA LEU A 98 6.93 -3.34 -19.37
C LEU A 98 7.75 -3.70 -18.14
N ASP A 99 8.19 -2.68 -17.41
CA ASP A 99 8.98 -2.84 -16.19
C ASP A 99 8.08 -3.01 -14.97
N ILE A 100 8.38 -4.00 -14.12
CA ILE A 100 7.67 -4.19 -12.86
C ILE A 100 7.87 -3.02 -11.87
N GLY A 101 8.98 -2.29 -11.99
CA GLY A 101 9.25 -1.09 -11.20
C GLY A 101 8.22 0.03 -11.42
N ASP A 102 7.45 -0.04 -12.51
CA ASP A 102 6.37 0.90 -12.82
C ASP A 102 5.00 0.52 -12.21
N LEU A 103 4.92 -0.62 -11.51
CA LEU A 103 3.73 -0.93 -10.71
C LEU A 103 3.66 -0.02 -9.49
N ILE A 104 2.44 0.33 -9.08
CA ILE A 104 2.18 0.97 -7.78
C ILE A 104 1.77 -0.13 -6.80
N ILE A 105 2.70 -0.54 -5.92
CA ILE A 105 2.47 -1.65 -4.98
C ILE A 105 2.09 -1.06 -3.60
N ASN A 106 0.84 -0.60 -3.50
CA ASN A 106 0.28 -0.01 -2.30
C ASN A 106 -1.16 -0.51 -2.08
N ILE A 107 -1.57 -0.73 -0.83
CA ILE A 107 -2.90 -1.26 -0.49
C ILE A 107 -4.06 -0.39 -1.03
N ASP A 108 -3.86 0.90 -1.26
CA ASP A 108 -4.86 1.82 -1.82
C ASP A 108 -4.95 1.74 -3.36
N PHE A 109 -3.95 1.12 -4.01
CA PHE A 109 -3.83 1.01 -5.47
C PHE A 109 -3.83 -0.44 -5.99
N ILE A 110 -3.89 -1.42 -5.09
CA ILE A 110 -4.13 -2.83 -5.40
C ILE A 110 -5.62 -3.11 -5.23
N TYR A 111 -6.20 -3.81 -6.21
CA TYR A 111 -7.64 -4.03 -6.28
C TYR A 111 -7.98 -5.52 -6.30
N ILE A 112 -9.08 -5.88 -5.67
CA ILE A 112 -9.60 -7.24 -5.59
C ILE A 112 -10.99 -7.25 -6.21
N GLU A 113 -11.19 -8.11 -7.20
CA GLU A 113 -12.48 -8.28 -7.86
C GLU A 113 -13.47 -9.08 -7.01
N TYR A 114 -14.74 -8.70 -7.02
CA TYR A 114 -15.74 -9.31 -6.12
C TYR A 114 -15.95 -10.81 -6.32
N GLU A 115 -16.08 -11.25 -7.57
CA GLU A 115 -16.48 -12.63 -7.89
C GLU A 115 -15.32 -13.61 -7.78
N THR A 116 -14.21 -13.30 -8.45
CA THR A 116 -13.06 -14.21 -8.56
C THR A 116 -12.07 -14.03 -7.39
N LYS A 117 -12.12 -12.87 -6.72
CA LYS A 117 -11.09 -12.36 -5.81
C LYS A 117 -9.71 -12.24 -6.48
N ASN A 118 -9.66 -12.16 -7.80
CA ASN A 118 -8.42 -11.90 -8.51
C ASN A 118 -7.86 -10.54 -8.12
N VAL A 119 -6.53 -10.47 -8.03
CA VAL A 119 -5.80 -9.26 -7.66
C VAL A 119 -5.38 -8.53 -8.93
N PHE A 120 -5.60 -7.22 -8.94
CA PHE A 120 -5.28 -6.30 -10.03
C PHE A 120 -4.38 -5.18 -9.52
N PHE A 121 -3.41 -4.80 -10.34
CA PHE A 121 -2.40 -3.79 -10.01
C PHE A 121 -2.55 -2.56 -10.89
N CYS A 122 -2.24 -1.41 -10.31
CA CYS A 122 -2.07 -0.16 -11.06
C CYS A 122 -0.66 -0.10 -11.66
N TYR A 123 -0.56 0.33 -12.92
CA TYR A 123 0.71 0.50 -13.61
C TYR A 123 0.85 1.95 -14.05
N PHE A 124 1.82 2.66 -13.46
CA PHE A 124 2.13 4.04 -13.82
C PHE A 124 3.53 4.10 -14.42
N PRO A 125 3.66 4.29 -15.74
CA PRO A 125 4.98 4.31 -16.35
C PRO A 125 5.82 5.46 -15.78
N GLY A 126 7.07 5.20 -15.42
CA GLY A 126 7.92 6.17 -14.73
C GLY A 126 7.61 6.31 -13.25
N ASN A 127 7.02 5.28 -12.62
CA ASN A 127 6.98 5.20 -11.16
C ASN A 127 8.42 5.20 -10.65
N LYS A 128 8.71 6.06 -9.67
CA LYS A 128 10.08 6.25 -9.15
C LYS A 128 10.32 5.51 -7.85
N VAL A 129 9.31 4.80 -7.36
CA VAL A 129 9.40 4.05 -6.10
C VAL A 129 10.00 2.68 -6.38
N ASP A 130 10.93 2.25 -5.52
CA ASP A 130 11.52 0.92 -5.62
C ASP A 130 10.47 -0.14 -5.26
N SER A 131 10.06 -0.92 -6.26
CA SER A 131 9.10 -2.01 -6.10
C SER A 131 9.45 -3.00 -4.98
N THR A 132 10.74 -3.22 -4.69
CA THR A 132 11.20 -4.08 -3.59
C THR A 132 10.80 -3.50 -2.23
N ILE A 133 10.95 -2.18 -2.08
CA ILE A 133 10.54 -1.45 -0.87
C ILE A 133 9.02 -1.49 -0.74
N GLU A 134 8.29 -1.28 -1.83
CA GLU A 134 6.84 -1.32 -1.80
C GLU A 134 6.28 -2.72 -1.46
N ILE A 135 6.86 -3.78 -2.03
CA ILE A 135 6.51 -5.16 -1.68
C ILE A 135 6.78 -5.45 -0.20
N ARG A 136 7.90 -4.98 0.34
CA ARG A 136 8.21 -5.11 1.77
C ARG A 136 7.17 -4.40 2.63
N ASN A 137 6.85 -3.15 2.31
CA ASN A 137 5.85 -2.36 3.03
C ASN A 137 4.46 -3.02 2.96
N LEU A 138 4.09 -3.56 1.79
CA LEU A 138 2.86 -4.32 1.62
C LEU A 138 2.83 -5.54 2.55
N MET A 139 3.92 -6.32 2.61
CA MET A 139 4.00 -7.48 3.49
C MET A 139 3.98 -7.11 4.98
N GLU A 140 4.58 -5.99 5.39
CA GLU A 140 4.49 -5.47 6.76
C GLU A 140 3.04 -5.16 7.18
N LEU A 141 2.24 -4.62 6.26
CA LEU A 141 0.82 -4.35 6.49
C LEU A 141 0.01 -5.64 6.56
N ILE A 142 0.30 -6.58 5.67
CA ILE A 142 -0.40 -7.87 5.59
C ILE A 142 -0.20 -8.72 6.84
N ILE A 143 1.03 -8.81 7.37
CA ILE A 143 1.32 -9.60 8.58
C ILE A 143 0.52 -9.09 9.79
N LYS A 144 0.29 -7.79 9.90
CA LYS A 144 -0.49 -7.20 11.01
C LYS A 144 -1.97 -7.59 10.96
N GLU A 145 -2.48 -7.82 9.76
CA GLU A 145 -3.89 -8.15 9.53
C GLU A 145 -4.13 -9.63 9.26
N ILE A 146 -3.13 -10.49 9.45
CA ILE A 146 -3.24 -11.92 9.19
C ILE A 146 -4.25 -12.60 10.12
N ASP A 147 -4.96 -13.59 9.60
CA ASP A 147 -5.84 -14.41 10.43
C ASP A 147 -5.00 -15.38 11.27
N HIS A 148 -4.78 -15.03 12.54
CA HIS A 148 -4.03 -15.87 13.49
C HIS A 148 -4.71 -17.20 13.82
N THR A 149 -5.95 -17.42 13.39
CA THR A 149 -6.64 -18.72 13.53
C THR A 149 -6.45 -19.63 12.32
N ASP A 150 -5.98 -19.08 11.19
CA ASP A 150 -5.62 -19.82 9.98
C ASP A 150 -4.12 -20.12 9.97
N GLU A 151 -3.74 -21.31 10.43
CA GLU A 151 -2.33 -21.74 10.49
C GLU A 151 -1.64 -21.70 9.12
N LYS A 152 -2.38 -21.98 8.02
CA LYS A 152 -1.82 -21.92 6.67
C LYS A 152 -1.55 -20.47 6.26
N ALA A 153 -2.43 -19.54 6.63
CA ALA A 153 -2.22 -18.12 6.41
C ALA A 153 -0.96 -17.67 7.15
N MET A 154 -0.89 -17.94 8.46
CA MET A 154 0.27 -17.62 9.30
C MET A 154 1.58 -18.13 8.69
N PHE A 155 1.62 -19.41 8.32
CA PHE A 155 2.79 -20.04 7.74
C PHE A 155 3.22 -19.39 6.41
N LEU A 156 2.29 -19.14 5.50
CA LEU A 156 2.60 -18.52 4.21
C LEU A 156 3.00 -17.05 4.39
N GLY A 157 2.26 -16.30 5.20
CA GLY A 157 2.49 -14.89 5.45
C GLY A 157 3.88 -14.63 6.02
N TYR A 158 4.28 -15.37 7.05
CA TYR A 158 5.62 -15.21 7.64
C TYR A 158 6.74 -15.61 6.69
N GLN A 159 6.57 -16.66 5.89
CA GLN A 159 7.56 -17.01 4.88
C GLN A 159 7.70 -15.94 3.80
N MET A 160 6.58 -15.37 3.33
CA MET A 160 6.61 -14.24 2.41
C MET A 160 7.32 -13.04 3.03
N TYR A 161 7.01 -12.70 4.29
CA TYR A 161 7.65 -11.60 5.00
C TYR A 161 9.17 -11.82 5.18
N ASP A 162 9.58 -12.99 5.66
CA ASP A 162 10.99 -13.34 5.84
C ASP A 162 11.75 -13.35 4.49
N LEU A 163 11.06 -13.66 3.40
CA LEU A 163 11.65 -13.68 2.07
C LEU A 163 11.85 -12.26 1.51
N VAL A 164 10.82 -11.40 1.54
CA VAL A 164 10.90 -10.02 1.03
C VAL A 164 11.82 -9.14 1.88
N THR A 165 12.10 -9.55 3.12
CA THR A 165 12.99 -8.82 4.01
C THR A 165 14.48 -9.05 3.75
N LYS A 166 14.84 -10.07 2.96
CA LYS A 166 16.23 -10.32 2.53
C LYS A 166 16.75 -9.17 1.68
N THR A 167 18.06 -8.90 1.78
CA THR A 167 18.69 -7.76 1.07
C THR A 167 18.70 -7.92 -0.45
N ASN A 168 18.69 -9.17 -0.95
CA ASN A 168 18.79 -9.48 -2.38
C ASN A 168 17.50 -10.14 -2.90
N PHE A 169 16.36 -9.79 -2.30
CA PHE A 169 15.07 -10.31 -2.72
C PHE A 169 14.79 -9.94 -4.17
N ILE A 170 14.42 -10.94 -4.98
CA ILE A 170 13.80 -10.75 -6.28
C ILE A 170 12.42 -11.37 -6.28
N LEU A 171 11.50 -10.83 -7.08
CA LEU A 171 10.10 -11.26 -7.01
C LEU A 171 9.90 -12.75 -7.33
N GLN A 172 10.72 -13.30 -8.23
CA GLN A 172 10.72 -14.71 -8.60
C GLN A 172 10.98 -15.63 -7.41
N ASP A 173 11.62 -15.14 -6.34
CA ASP A 173 11.84 -15.91 -5.12
C ASP A 173 10.51 -16.38 -4.50
N LEU A 174 9.39 -15.65 -4.71
CA LEU A 174 8.07 -16.06 -4.24
C LEU A 174 7.60 -17.41 -4.83
N LEU A 175 8.22 -17.89 -5.93
CA LEU A 175 7.96 -19.23 -6.48
C LEU A 175 8.43 -20.33 -5.54
N MET A 176 9.43 -20.07 -4.67
CA MET A 176 9.95 -21.07 -3.74
C MET A 176 8.97 -21.40 -2.60
N LEU A 177 7.94 -20.56 -2.40
CA LEU A 177 6.96 -20.70 -1.32
C LEU A 177 5.79 -21.62 -1.67
N ILE A 178 6.03 -22.67 -2.46
CA ILE A 178 4.97 -23.60 -2.88
C ILE A 178 4.41 -24.32 -1.66
N PRO A 179 3.07 -24.31 -1.47
CA PRO A 179 2.43 -25.09 -0.42
C PRO A 179 2.73 -26.57 -0.68
N SER A 180 3.58 -27.18 0.15
CA SER A 180 3.80 -28.62 0.16
C SER A 180 3.13 -29.19 1.40
N ASP A 181 2.23 -30.16 1.22
CA ASP A 181 1.52 -30.86 2.32
C ASP A 181 2.45 -31.62 3.29
N LYS A 182 3.77 -31.59 3.08
CA LYS A 182 4.76 -32.41 3.80
C LYS A 182 5.60 -31.68 4.85
N ASN A 183 5.45 -30.37 5.03
CA ASN A 183 6.36 -29.58 5.89
C ASN A 183 5.62 -28.84 7.04
N GLN A 184 4.71 -29.51 7.75
CA GLN A 184 3.94 -28.88 8.83
C GLN A 184 4.57 -29.00 10.23
N ASP A 185 5.61 -29.82 10.45
CA ASP A 185 6.11 -30.10 11.81
C ASP A 185 7.32 -29.26 12.30
N HIS A 186 7.95 -28.44 11.45
CA HIS A 186 9.24 -27.81 11.82
C HIS A 186 9.34 -26.29 11.64
N LEU A 187 8.25 -25.60 11.30
CA LEU A 187 8.28 -24.16 11.01
C LEU A 187 7.24 -23.40 11.85
N LYS A 188 7.32 -23.50 13.18
CA LYS A 188 6.82 -22.41 14.03
C LYS A 188 7.67 -21.17 13.74
N PRO A 189 7.09 -20.01 13.36
CA PRO A 189 7.87 -18.87 12.92
C PRO A 189 8.71 -18.32 14.07
N LYS A 190 10.05 -18.31 13.94
CA LYS A 190 10.93 -17.49 14.80
C LYS A 190 10.51 -16.00 14.77
N SER A 191 9.84 -15.58 13.70
CA SER A 191 9.33 -14.23 13.45
C SER A 191 8.14 -13.80 14.34
N GLU A 192 7.28 -14.69 14.85
CA GLU A 192 6.22 -14.30 15.80
C GLU A 192 6.79 -13.62 17.05
N SER A 193 7.94 -14.12 17.54
CA SER A 193 8.62 -13.57 18.70
C SER A 193 9.33 -12.23 18.44
N LYS A 194 9.64 -11.95 17.16
CA LYS A 194 10.30 -10.71 16.72
C LYS A 194 9.27 -9.63 16.38
N VAL A 195 8.20 -10.00 15.69
CA VAL A 195 7.06 -9.11 15.38
C VAL A 195 6.36 -8.65 16.66
N LYS A 196 6.13 -9.53 17.64
CA LYS A 196 5.61 -9.12 18.96
C LYS A 196 6.54 -8.10 19.65
N LYS A 197 7.86 -8.19 19.48
CA LYS A 197 8.81 -7.23 20.04
C LYS A 197 8.78 -5.89 19.30
N GLU A 198 8.79 -5.91 17.97
CA GLU A 198 8.74 -4.72 17.12
C GLU A 198 7.42 -3.95 17.27
N GLU A 199 6.30 -4.66 17.38
CA GLU A 199 4.97 -4.08 17.60
C GLU A 199 4.83 -3.45 18.99
N VAL A 200 5.34 -4.12 20.04
CA VAL A 200 5.43 -3.58 21.40
C VAL A 200 6.33 -2.34 21.44
N GLU A 201 7.47 -2.35 20.73
CA GLU A 201 8.40 -1.22 20.67
C GLU A 201 7.79 -0.02 19.94
N TYR A 202 7.10 -0.23 18.81
CA TYR A 202 6.40 0.81 18.07
C TYR A 202 5.29 1.47 18.92
N LEU A 203 4.43 0.66 19.56
CA LEU A 203 3.36 1.16 20.43
C LEU A 203 3.91 1.93 21.64
N ASN A 204 5.03 1.48 22.19
CA ASN A 204 5.71 2.19 23.28
C ASN A 204 6.28 3.53 22.81
N ASN A 205 6.89 3.58 21.63
CA ASN A 205 7.44 4.81 21.07
C ASN A 205 6.34 5.82 20.73
N TYR A 206 5.23 5.35 20.14
CA TYR A 206 4.03 6.14 19.89
C TYR A 206 3.43 6.73 21.18
N LYS A 207 3.25 5.90 22.22
CA LYS A 207 2.79 6.38 23.54
C LYS A 207 3.75 7.40 24.16
N ARG A 208 5.07 7.20 24.00
CA ARG A 208 6.09 8.13 24.50
C ARG A 208 6.01 9.49 23.79
N ASN A 209 5.83 9.49 22.48
CA ASN A 209 5.69 10.70 21.68
C ASN A 209 4.39 11.46 22.00
N ILE A 210 3.26 10.77 22.16
CA ILE A 210 2.01 11.39 22.64
C ILE A 210 2.22 12.02 24.03
N LYS A 211 2.86 11.31 24.95
CA LYS A 211 3.13 11.83 26.30
C LYS A 211 3.98 13.10 26.25
N PHE A 212 4.94 13.16 25.32
CA PHE A 212 5.79 14.33 25.12
C PHE A 212 5.01 15.53 24.56
N ILE A 213 4.14 15.29 23.56
CA ILE A 213 3.29 16.32 22.95
C ILE A 213 2.30 16.87 23.98
N VAL A 214 1.62 16.01 24.74
CA VAL A 214 0.68 16.42 25.80
C VAL A 214 1.41 17.24 26.87
N LYS A 215 2.62 16.81 27.28
CA LYS A 215 3.43 17.56 28.24
C LYS A 215 3.79 18.95 27.71
N PHE A 216 4.17 19.05 26.44
CA PHE A 216 4.49 20.32 25.79
C PHE A 216 3.28 21.27 25.76
N ILE A 217 2.11 20.77 25.35
CA ILE A 217 0.86 21.55 25.32
C ILE A 217 0.52 22.08 26.71
N VAL A 218 0.57 21.23 27.74
CA VAL A 218 0.29 21.63 29.13
C VAL A 218 1.26 22.71 29.60
N THR A 219 2.57 22.57 29.31
CA THR A 219 3.56 23.59 29.68
C THR A 219 3.32 24.92 28.96
N SER A 220 2.97 24.89 27.66
CA SER A 220 2.68 26.10 26.90
C SER A 220 1.41 26.82 27.41
N ILE A 221 0.37 26.08 27.79
CA ILE A 221 -0.85 26.65 28.38
C ILE A 221 -0.54 27.34 29.72
N ILE A 222 0.25 26.71 30.59
CA ILE A 222 0.63 27.29 31.88
C ILE A 222 1.40 28.61 31.67
N VAL A 223 2.34 28.64 30.72
CA VAL A 223 3.08 29.87 30.40
C VAL A 223 2.15 30.96 29.87
N PHE A 224 1.22 30.61 28.98
CA PHE A 224 0.27 31.56 28.40
C PHE A 224 -0.69 32.15 29.45
N VAL A 225 -1.25 31.32 30.33
CA VAL A 225 -2.10 31.77 31.45
C VAL A 225 -1.32 32.68 32.39
N SER A 226 -0.05 32.35 32.67
CA SER A 226 0.82 33.18 33.52
C SER A 226 1.06 34.57 32.90
N ILE A 227 1.27 34.63 31.58
CA ILE A 227 1.43 35.89 30.83
C ILE A 227 0.13 36.70 30.84
N LEU A 228 -1.02 36.08 30.59
CA LEU A 228 -2.33 36.74 30.65
C LEU A 228 -2.60 37.31 32.05
N PHE A 229 -2.35 36.53 33.10
CA PHE A 229 -2.52 36.98 34.48
C PHE A 229 -1.61 38.17 34.81
N TYR A 230 -0.37 38.15 34.33
CA TYR A 230 0.56 39.28 34.45
C TYR A 230 0.04 40.54 33.74
N LEU A 231 -0.50 40.40 32.52
CA LEU A 231 -1.08 41.51 31.76
C LEU A 231 -2.34 42.09 32.44
N VAL A 232 -3.18 41.24 33.05
CA VAL A 232 -4.36 41.65 33.81
C VAL A 232 -3.96 42.42 35.08
N ILE A 233 -2.96 41.94 35.85
CA ILE A 233 -2.46 42.65 37.04
C ILE A 233 -1.84 44.00 36.67
N ARG A 234 -1.17 44.10 35.52
CA ARG A 234 -0.54 45.34 35.07
C ARG A 234 -1.51 46.36 34.47
N GLY A 235 -2.80 46.05 34.36
CA GLY A 235 -3.84 47.02 34.01
C GLY A 235 -3.61 47.68 32.65
N VAL A 236 -3.46 46.88 31.58
CA VAL A 236 -3.45 47.42 30.21
C VAL A 236 -4.88 47.91 29.86
N PRO A 237 -5.08 49.21 29.58
CA PRO A 237 -6.38 49.73 29.18
C PRO A 237 -6.69 49.36 27.73
N ASN A 238 -7.97 49.06 27.46
CA ASN A 238 -8.57 48.70 26.17
C ASN A 238 -7.94 49.38 24.94
N ILE A 239 -7.65 48.61 23.90
CA ILE A 239 -7.56 49.11 22.53
C ILE A 239 -8.51 48.28 21.69
N LEU A 240 -9.53 48.97 21.14
CA LEU A 240 -10.45 48.51 20.09
C LEU A 240 -9.67 48.08 18.84
#